data_AF-A0A932VX00-F1
#
_entry.id   AF-A0A932VX00-F1
#
_cell.length_a   1.000
_cell.length_b   1.000
_cell.length_c   1.000
_cell.angle_alpha   90.00
_cell.angle_beta   90.00
_cell.angle_gamma   90.00
#
_symmetry.space_group_name_H-M   'P 1'
#
loop_
_entity.id
_entity.type
_entity.pdbx_description
1 polymer ?
#
loop_
_entity_poly.entity_id
_entity_poly.type
_entity_poly.pdbx_seq_one_letter_code
_entity_poly.pdbx_strand_id
1 'polypeptide(L)'
;KQPARWLPPGYPDYQNLLATAVENALKQPGVPADVSQWKWGKIYTVEIEHPVLSHLPLIGKLTGPGLHPLSGSSYTVKAVGREFGPSERLTWNFADFDKSTMNLVTGESGVFLSDYYMDQWTAWYGGSTFAFPFSPDAVEQRKKHEMTLEPR
;
A
#
# COMPACT_ATOMS: atom_id res chain seq x y z
N LYS A 1 -15.26 -29.65 9.26
CA LYS A 1 -14.79 -30.90 9.92
C LYS A 1 -13.35 -30.70 10.35
N GLN A 2 -12.95 -31.16 11.54
CA GLN A 2 -11.60 -31.03 12.11
C GLN A 2 -10.89 -32.41 12.05
N PRO A 3 -10.17 -32.73 10.96
CA PRO A 3 -9.66 -34.09 10.76
C PRO A 3 -8.43 -34.36 11.65
N ALA A 4 -8.48 -35.43 12.45
CA ALA A 4 -7.40 -35.79 13.39
C ALA A 4 -5.99 -35.84 12.77
N ARG A 5 -5.88 -36.25 11.49
CA ARG A 5 -4.59 -36.30 10.76
C ARG A 5 -3.89 -34.95 10.58
N TRP A 6 -4.59 -33.83 10.77
CA TRP A 6 -4.03 -32.47 10.63
C TRP A 6 -3.83 -31.80 12.00
N LEU A 7 -4.12 -32.49 13.11
CA LEU A 7 -3.81 -31.99 14.44
C LEU A 7 -2.29 -32.16 14.69
N PRO A 8 -1.54 -31.09 14.97
CA PRO A 8 -0.12 -31.20 15.27
C PRO A 8 0.12 -32.06 16.52
N PRO A 9 1.23 -32.83 16.58
CA PRO A 9 1.56 -33.60 17.77
C PRO A 9 1.75 -32.67 18.98
N GLY A 10 1.33 -33.14 20.16
CA GLY A 10 1.40 -32.38 21.42
C GLY A 10 0.11 -31.66 21.80
N TYR A 11 -0.91 -31.66 20.96
CA TYR A 11 -2.24 -31.14 21.29
C TYR A 11 -3.27 -32.28 21.41
N PRO A 12 -4.10 -32.31 22.46
CA PRO A 12 -5.13 -33.34 22.64
C PRO A 12 -6.30 -33.18 21.66
N ASP A 13 -6.60 -31.94 21.25
CA ASP A 13 -7.64 -31.60 20.30
C ASP A 13 -7.37 -30.21 19.66
N TYR A 14 -8.21 -29.83 18.70
CA TYR A 14 -8.13 -28.53 18.04
C TYR A 14 -8.46 -27.35 18.97
N GLN A 15 -9.25 -27.56 20.02
CA GLN A 15 -9.62 -26.49 20.94
C GLN A 15 -8.39 -26.06 21.75
N ASN A 16 -7.62 -27.02 22.24
CA ASN A 16 -6.36 -26.77 22.93
C ASN A 16 -5.33 -26.15 22.00
N LEU A 17 -5.21 -26.63 20.76
CA LEU A 17 -4.35 -26.00 19.74
C LEU A 17 -4.69 -24.51 19.57
N LEU A 18 -5.96 -24.18 19.38
CA LEU A 18 -6.40 -22.80 19.14
C LEU A 18 -6.25 -21.93 20.40
N ALA A 19 -6.55 -22.45 21.59
CA ALA A 19 -6.35 -21.74 22.86
C ALA A 19 -4.87 -21.41 23.09
N THR A 20 -3.98 -22.39 22.92
CA THR A 20 -2.53 -22.17 23.01
C THR A 20 -2.04 -21.18 21.96
N ALA A 21 -2.56 -21.23 20.72
CA ALA A 21 -2.20 -20.27 19.68
C ALA A 21 -2.57 -18.83 20.07
N VAL A 22 -3.77 -18.61 20.64
CA VAL A 22 -4.20 -17.29 21.14
C VAL A 22 -3.32 -16.83 22.30
N GLU A 23 -3.06 -17.68 23.29
CA GLU A 23 -2.18 -17.34 24.42
C GLU A 23 -0.77 -16.95 23.97
N ASN A 24 -0.22 -17.68 22.99
CA ASN A 24 1.09 -17.37 22.44
C ASN A 24 1.09 -16.04 21.68
N ALA A 25 0.02 -15.74 20.94
CA ALA A 25 -0.14 -14.45 20.26
C ALA A 25 -0.20 -13.28 21.27
N LEU A 26 -0.93 -13.45 22.38
CA LEU A 26 -1.03 -12.43 23.44
C LEU A 26 0.28 -12.17 24.18
N LYS A 27 1.20 -13.14 24.19
CA LYS A 27 2.53 -13.02 24.82
C LYS A 27 3.57 -12.37 23.90
N GLN A 28 3.24 -12.10 22.63
CA GLN A 28 4.19 -11.48 21.70
C GLN A 28 4.53 -10.04 22.13
N PRO A 29 5.80 -9.61 22.01
CA PRO A 29 6.19 -8.24 22.30
C PRO A 29 5.37 -7.23 21.46
N GLY A 30 4.90 -6.16 22.11
CA GLY A 30 4.15 -5.10 21.43
C GLY A 30 2.66 -5.36 21.25
N VAL A 31 2.13 -6.53 21.65
CA VAL A 31 0.69 -6.81 21.67
C VAL A 31 0.08 -6.28 22.96
N PRO A 32 -0.88 -5.33 22.92
CA PRO A 32 -1.54 -4.83 24.13
C PRO A 32 -2.38 -5.93 24.81
N ALA A 33 -2.34 -5.99 26.14
CA ALA A 33 -3.17 -6.94 26.91
C ALA A 33 -4.66 -6.61 26.82
N ASP A 34 -5.01 -5.33 26.73
CA ASP A 34 -6.38 -4.87 26.52
C ASP A 34 -6.75 -4.93 25.02
N VAL A 35 -7.62 -5.87 24.68
CA VAL A 35 -8.11 -6.11 23.30
C VAL A 35 -8.83 -4.88 22.74
N SER A 36 -9.39 -4.00 23.57
CA SER A 36 -10.04 -2.77 23.10
C SER A 36 -9.06 -1.78 22.44
N GLN A 37 -7.76 -1.90 22.76
CA GLN A 37 -6.69 -1.09 22.17
C GLN A 37 -6.25 -1.58 20.79
N TRP A 38 -6.71 -2.76 20.37
CA TRP A 38 -6.27 -3.37 19.13
C TRP A 38 -6.84 -2.63 17.93
N LYS A 39 -5.96 -2.25 17.02
CA LYS A 39 -6.30 -1.60 15.76
C LYS A 39 -5.54 -2.31 14.65
N TRP A 40 -6.28 -2.79 13.65
CA TRP A 40 -5.70 -3.55 12.53
C TRP A 40 -4.51 -2.84 11.88
N GLY A 41 -4.66 -1.56 11.58
CA GLY A 41 -3.62 -0.76 10.93
C GLY A 41 -2.35 -0.54 11.76
N LYS A 42 -2.34 -0.84 13.07
CA LYS A 42 -1.10 -0.84 13.85
C LYS A 42 -0.23 -2.07 13.57
N ILE A 43 -0.85 -3.17 13.12
CA ILE A 43 -0.17 -4.43 12.77
C ILE A 43 0.06 -4.50 11.27
N TYR A 44 -0.95 -4.13 10.48
CA TYR A 44 -0.87 -4.03 9.02
C TYR A 44 -0.62 -2.59 8.61
N THR A 45 0.64 -2.21 8.65
CA THR A 45 1.12 -0.93 8.12
C THR A 45 1.58 -1.09 6.68
N VAL A 46 1.82 0.03 6.00
CA VAL A 46 2.71 0.14 4.85
C VAL A 46 3.87 1.04 5.25
N GLU A 47 5.07 0.75 4.78
CA GLU A 47 6.25 1.59 4.98
C GLU A 47 6.87 1.87 3.63
N ILE A 48 6.92 3.15 3.25
CA ILE A 48 7.54 3.58 1.98
C ILE A 48 8.55 4.65 2.32
N GLU A 49 9.82 4.32 2.06
CA GLU A 49 10.97 5.16 2.38
C GLU A 49 11.94 5.14 1.20
N HIS A 50 12.65 6.25 0.97
CA HIS A 50 13.71 6.26 -0.02
C HIS A 50 14.86 5.34 0.44
N PRO A 51 15.36 4.42 -0.40
CA PRO A 51 16.33 3.40 0.04
C PRO A 51 17.65 3.98 0.57
N VAL A 52 18.11 5.11 0.01
CA VAL A 52 19.32 5.81 0.44
C VAL A 52 19.02 7.01 1.35
N LEU A 53 18.27 8.00 0.85
CA LEU A 53 18.07 9.29 1.51
C LEU A 53 17.36 9.21 2.87
N SER A 54 16.53 8.18 3.13
CA SER A 54 15.85 8.00 4.42
C SER A 54 16.81 7.91 5.62
N HIS A 55 18.05 7.50 5.39
CA HIS A 55 19.10 7.40 6.40
C HIS A 55 19.77 8.74 6.73
N LEU A 56 19.53 9.79 5.94
CA LEU A 56 20.16 11.08 6.14
C LEU A 56 19.48 11.87 7.28
N PRO A 57 20.27 12.48 8.18
CA PRO A 57 19.71 13.33 9.21
C PRO A 57 18.99 14.53 8.58
N LEU A 58 17.92 14.97 9.23
CA LEU A 58 17.09 16.13 8.85
C LEU A 58 16.21 15.97 7.60
N ILE A 59 16.73 15.39 6.52
CA ILE A 59 16.00 15.31 5.23
C ILE A 59 15.37 13.95 4.95
N GLY A 60 15.80 12.88 5.62
CA GLY A 60 15.33 11.52 5.31
C GLY A 60 13.81 11.37 5.38
N LYS A 61 13.17 11.98 6.39
CA LYS A 61 11.71 11.93 6.57
C LYS A 61 10.89 12.65 5.49
N LEU A 62 11.55 13.43 4.62
CA LEU A 62 10.90 14.13 3.51
C LEU A 62 10.97 13.32 2.22
N THR A 63 11.68 12.19 2.23
CA THR A 63 11.97 11.39 1.03
C THR A 63 11.02 10.21 0.86
N GLY A 64 9.99 10.12 1.67
CA GLY A 64 8.93 9.12 1.57
C GLY A 64 7.82 9.44 2.58
N PRO A 65 6.64 8.83 2.43
CA PRO A 65 5.57 9.00 3.42
C PRO A 65 5.89 8.28 4.74
N GLY A 66 6.76 7.28 4.72
CA GLY A 66 7.14 6.49 5.89
C GLY A 66 6.08 5.50 6.32
N LEU A 67 6.03 5.21 7.61
CA LEU A 67 5.15 4.18 8.19
C LEU A 67 3.73 4.70 8.39
N HIS A 68 2.77 4.08 7.70
CA HIS A 68 1.36 4.43 7.78
C HIS A 68 0.45 3.21 8.03
N PRO A 69 -0.59 3.34 8.87
CA PRO A 69 -1.54 2.26 9.10
C PRO A 69 -2.42 2.00 7.88
N LEU A 70 -2.69 0.74 7.53
CA LEU A 70 -3.59 0.40 6.44
C LEU A 70 -4.63 -0.65 6.81
N SER A 71 -5.71 -0.66 6.04
CA SER A 71 -6.66 -1.77 5.98
C SER A 71 -6.23 -2.79 4.93
N GLY A 72 -6.77 -4.00 5.00
CA GLY A 72 -6.46 -5.07 4.05
C GLY A 72 -5.35 -5.98 4.55
N SER A 73 -4.98 -6.95 3.72
CA SER A 73 -3.97 -7.98 3.99
C SER A 73 -3.59 -8.69 2.69
N SER A 74 -2.58 -9.56 2.74
CA SER A 74 -2.20 -10.48 1.65
C SER A 74 -3.34 -11.38 1.14
N TYR A 75 -4.45 -11.49 1.86
CA TYR A 75 -5.60 -12.34 1.51
C TYR A 75 -6.86 -11.56 1.11
N THR A 76 -6.78 -10.23 1.03
CA THR A 76 -7.92 -9.39 0.64
C THR A 76 -7.66 -8.71 -0.71
N VAL A 77 -8.71 -8.21 -1.37
CA VAL A 77 -8.58 -7.43 -2.61
C VAL A 77 -7.64 -6.24 -2.44
N LYS A 78 -7.72 -5.55 -1.30
CA LYS A 78 -6.70 -4.57 -0.89
C LYS A 78 -5.47 -5.30 -0.36
N ALA A 79 -4.72 -5.92 -1.27
CA ALA A 79 -3.51 -6.68 -0.99
C ALA A 79 -2.36 -5.76 -0.60
N VAL A 80 -2.19 -5.56 0.70
CA VAL A 80 -1.15 -4.70 1.27
C VAL A 80 -0.52 -5.33 2.51
N GLY A 81 0.73 -4.97 2.75
CA GLY A 81 1.48 -5.26 3.98
C GLY A 81 2.60 -4.25 4.14
N ARG A 82 3.46 -4.47 5.14
CA ARG A 82 4.52 -3.50 5.49
C ARG A 82 5.42 -3.14 4.30
N GLU A 83 5.80 -4.15 3.52
CA GLU A 83 6.80 -4.02 2.46
C GLU A 83 6.21 -4.19 1.04
N PHE A 84 4.88 -4.32 0.91
CA PHE A 84 4.24 -4.52 -0.38
C PHE A 84 2.85 -3.89 -0.49
N GLY A 85 2.45 -3.57 -1.71
CA GLY A 85 1.13 -3.06 -2.04
C GLY A 85 0.96 -2.94 -3.56
N PRO A 86 -0.20 -2.45 -4.04
CA PRO A 86 -0.40 -2.20 -5.46
C PRO A 86 0.54 -1.10 -5.94
N SER A 87 1.36 -1.40 -6.95
CA SER A 87 2.21 -0.42 -7.64
C SER A 87 1.40 0.63 -8.41
N GLU A 88 0.17 0.27 -8.78
CA GLU A 88 -0.74 1.07 -9.59
C GLU A 88 -2.20 0.67 -9.28
N ARG A 89 -3.14 1.60 -9.42
CA ARG A 89 -4.56 1.29 -9.52
C ARG A 89 -5.13 1.93 -10.78
N LEU A 90 -5.56 1.11 -11.73
CA LEU A 90 -6.07 1.52 -13.03
C LEU A 90 -7.47 0.95 -13.26
N THR A 91 -8.36 1.79 -13.80
CA THR A 91 -9.70 1.39 -14.23
C THR A 91 -9.90 1.86 -15.67
N TRP A 92 -10.16 0.92 -16.58
CA TRP A 92 -10.50 1.20 -17.96
C TRP A 92 -12.00 1.31 -18.16
N ASN A 93 -12.45 2.40 -18.78
CA ASN A 93 -13.83 2.53 -19.23
C ASN A 93 -13.90 2.30 -20.75
N PHE A 94 -14.31 1.09 -21.15
CA PHE A 94 -14.42 0.73 -22.57
C PHE A 94 -15.55 1.44 -23.32
N ALA A 95 -16.50 2.07 -22.63
CA ALA A 95 -17.51 2.90 -23.28
C ALA A 95 -16.98 4.31 -23.61
N ASP A 96 -15.96 4.76 -22.90
CA ASP A 96 -15.37 6.10 -23.02
C ASP A 96 -14.00 6.13 -22.33
N PHE A 97 -12.93 5.94 -23.11
CA PHE A 97 -11.58 5.79 -22.57
C PHE A 97 -11.09 7.03 -21.81
N ASP A 98 -11.59 8.24 -22.15
CA ASP A 98 -11.21 9.47 -21.47
C ASP A 98 -11.79 9.61 -20.06
N LYS A 99 -12.71 8.70 -19.68
CA LYS A 99 -13.24 8.54 -18.32
C LYS A 99 -12.54 7.43 -17.53
N SER A 100 -11.44 6.90 -18.05
CA SER A 100 -10.59 5.97 -17.30
C SER A 100 -9.87 6.71 -16.17
N THR A 101 -9.42 5.96 -15.17
CA THR A 101 -8.74 6.55 -14.01
C THR A 101 -7.52 5.75 -13.61
N MET A 102 -6.47 6.43 -13.20
CA MET A 102 -5.21 5.82 -12.78
C MET A 102 -4.58 6.59 -11.61
N ASN A 103 -3.87 5.89 -10.74
CA ASN A 103 -2.87 6.49 -9.86
C ASN A 103 -1.73 5.53 -9.55
N LEU A 104 -0.54 6.09 -9.34
CA LEU A 104 0.66 5.44 -8.81
C LEU A 104 0.73 5.58 -7.29
N VAL A 105 1.77 4.99 -6.70
CA VAL A 105 1.98 4.95 -5.24
C VAL A 105 2.31 6.31 -4.65
N THR A 106 3.35 6.98 -5.15
CA THR A 106 3.79 8.30 -4.67
C THR A 106 3.61 9.38 -5.72
N GLY A 107 4.06 9.14 -6.94
CA GLY A 107 3.99 10.06 -8.08
C GLY A 107 4.75 9.51 -9.29
N GLU A 108 4.74 10.25 -10.40
CA GLU A 108 5.38 9.85 -11.67
C GLU A 108 6.91 10.07 -11.66
N SER A 109 7.41 10.94 -10.77
CA SER A 109 8.83 11.31 -10.73
C SER A 109 9.60 10.51 -9.69
N GLY A 110 10.79 10.05 -10.07
CA GLY A 110 11.78 9.47 -9.15
C GLY A 110 12.71 10.52 -8.50
N VAL A 111 12.59 11.79 -8.86
CA VAL A 111 13.44 12.87 -8.33
C VAL A 111 12.78 13.46 -7.09
N PHE A 112 13.38 13.32 -5.90
CA PHE A 112 12.76 13.71 -4.63
C PHE A 112 12.37 15.20 -4.53
N LEU A 113 13.05 16.07 -5.29
CA LEU A 113 12.77 17.52 -5.36
C LEU A 113 11.70 17.88 -6.41
N SER A 114 11.15 16.90 -7.12
CA SER A 114 10.11 17.14 -8.11
C SER A 114 8.74 17.30 -7.44
N ASP A 115 7.95 18.24 -7.96
CA ASP A 115 6.55 18.39 -7.57
C ASP A 115 5.74 17.10 -7.79
N TYR A 116 6.18 16.21 -8.69
CA TYR A 116 5.53 14.94 -9.04
C TYR A 116 6.13 13.71 -8.32
N TYR A 117 6.90 13.92 -7.23
CA TYR A 117 7.52 12.82 -6.47
C TYR A 117 6.53 12.10 -5.54
N MET A 118 5.66 12.89 -4.88
CA MET A 118 4.72 12.43 -3.83
C MET A 118 3.31 13.01 -3.99
N ASP A 119 2.99 13.63 -5.13
CA ASP A 119 1.70 14.28 -5.40
C ASP A 119 0.51 13.33 -5.42
N GLN A 120 0.73 12.04 -5.70
CA GLN A 120 -0.31 11.02 -5.75
C GLN A 120 -0.49 10.24 -4.44
N TRP A 121 0.44 10.36 -3.48
CA TRP A 121 0.43 9.58 -2.23
C TRP A 121 -0.90 9.67 -1.48
N THR A 122 -1.44 10.88 -1.30
CA THR A 122 -2.70 11.08 -0.58
C THR A 122 -3.86 10.33 -1.24
N ALA A 123 -3.91 10.33 -2.57
CA ALA A 123 -4.94 9.60 -3.31
C ALA A 123 -4.72 8.08 -3.20
N TRP A 124 -3.49 7.61 -3.35
CA TRP A 124 -3.18 6.19 -3.21
C TRP A 124 -3.51 5.67 -1.81
N TYR A 125 -3.16 6.41 -0.77
CA TYR A 125 -3.42 6.04 0.61
C TYR A 125 -4.92 6.08 0.95
N GLY A 126 -5.63 7.11 0.46
CA GLY A 126 -7.06 7.30 0.64
C GLY A 126 -7.94 6.39 -0.23
N GLY A 127 -7.39 5.75 -1.26
CA GLY A 127 -8.15 4.90 -2.18
C GLY A 127 -8.94 5.68 -3.24
N SER A 128 -8.50 6.90 -3.58
CA SER A 128 -8.99 7.66 -4.73
C SER A 128 -8.00 7.57 -5.89
N THR A 129 -8.40 8.08 -7.05
CA THR A 129 -7.66 7.96 -8.31
C THR A 129 -7.80 9.23 -9.14
N PHE A 130 -6.96 9.42 -10.16
CA PHE A 130 -6.97 10.59 -11.04
C PHE A 130 -7.53 10.22 -12.41
N ALA A 131 -8.04 11.20 -13.15
CA ALA A 131 -8.43 10.99 -14.54
C ALA A 131 -7.21 10.58 -15.38
N PHE A 132 -7.39 9.56 -16.22
CA PHE A 132 -6.37 9.06 -17.13
C PHE A 132 -6.81 9.30 -18.58
N PRO A 133 -6.58 10.53 -19.12
CA PRO A 133 -7.01 10.89 -20.47
C PRO A 133 -6.30 10.02 -21.51
N PHE A 134 -7.03 9.63 -22.57
CA PHE A 134 -6.54 8.67 -23.56
C PHE A 134 -6.51 9.24 -24.98
N SER A 135 -7.56 9.95 -25.39
CA SER A 135 -7.63 10.57 -26.71
C SER A 135 -6.62 11.72 -26.83
N PRO A 136 -6.12 12.00 -28.06
CA PRO A 136 -5.20 13.11 -28.29
C PRO A 136 -5.72 14.45 -27.74
N ASP A 137 -7.01 14.74 -27.95
CA ASP A 137 -7.63 15.97 -27.49
C ASP A 137 -7.72 16.04 -25.96
N ALA A 138 -8.05 14.93 -25.30
CA ALA A 138 -8.11 14.88 -23.84
C ALA A 138 -6.72 15.02 -23.19
N VAL A 139 -5.69 14.40 -23.80
CA VAL A 139 -4.30 14.56 -23.38
C VAL A 139 -3.86 16.00 -23.54
N GLU A 140 -4.14 16.62 -24.70
CA GLU A 140 -3.80 18.02 -24.98
C GLU A 140 -4.43 18.99 -23.97
N GLN A 141 -5.70 18.77 -23.59
CA GLN A 141 -6.38 19.60 -22.60
C GLN A 141 -5.84 19.45 -21.16
N ARG A 142 -5.27 18.28 -20.84
CA ARG A 142 -4.81 17.94 -19.48
C ARG A 142 -3.30 18.09 -19.31
N LYS A 143 -2.53 18.21 -20.40
CA LYS A 143 -1.07 18.27 -20.36
C LYS A 143 -0.59 19.44 -19.49
N LYS A 144 0.46 19.18 -18.72
CA LYS A 144 1.14 20.22 -17.91
C LYS A 144 2.45 20.67 -18.53
N HIS A 145 3.16 19.74 -19.17
CA HIS A 145 4.46 19.96 -19.79
C HIS A 145 4.51 19.24 -21.14
N GLU A 146 5.32 19.77 -22.05
CA GLU A 146 5.54 19.21 -23.39
C GLU A 146 7.02 19.35 -23.75
N MET A 147 7.55 18.34 -24.41
CA MET A 147 8.93 18.32 -24.91
C MET A 147 8.96 17.70 -26.30
N THR A 148 9.47 18.44 -27.27
CA THR A 148 9.71 17.94 -28.62
C THR A 148 11.13 17.41 -28.73
N LEU A 149 11.29 16.18 -29.20
CA LEU A 149 12.59 15.58 -29.48
C LEU A 149 12.85 15.65 -31.00
N GLU A 150 13.85 16.43 -31.38
CA GLU A 150 14.26 16.55 -32.79
C GLU A 150 15.42 15.57 -33.08
N PRO A 151 15.41 14.90 -34.25
CA PRO A 151 16.57 14.14 -34.71
C PRO A 151 17.81 15.03 -34.80
N ARG A 152 18.98 14.46 -34.51
CA ARG A 152 20.27 15.12 -34.75
C ARG A 152 20.73 14.97 -36.19
#